data_AF-A0AA86VSH6-F1
#
_entry.id   AF-A0AA86VSH6-F1
#
_cell.length_a   1.000
_cell.length_b   1.000
_cell.length_c   1.000
_cell.angle_alpha   90.00
_cell.angle_beta   90.00
_cell.angle_gamma   90.00
#
_symmetry.space_group_name_H-M   'P 1'
#
loop_
_entity.id
_entity.type
_entity.pdbx_description
1 polymer ?
#
loop_
_entity_poly.entity_id
_entity_poly.type
_entity_poly.pdbx_seq_one_letter_code
_entity_poly.pdbx_strand_id
1 'polypeptide(L)' 'MNEISTNATAFPHRAGNLFNIEYAVTWAEPGDAADNNYITQIRRLHSYMTPFVSKNPRRAFLNYRDLDIAV' A
#
# COMPACT_ATOMS: atom_id res chain seq x y z
N MET A 1 11.68 9.98 9.71
CA MET A 1 12.84 9.72 8.83
C MET A 1 13.26 11.01 8.12
N ASN A 2 13.74 11.99 8.90
CA ASN A 2 13.96 13.35 8.37
C ASN A 2 15.44 13.72 8.22
N GLU A 3 16.35 12.87 8.72
CA GLU A 3 17.80 13.11 8.69
C GLU A 3 18.45 12.64 7.39
N ILE A 4 17.79 11.76 6.63
CA ILE A 4 18.32 11.18 5.39
C ILE A 4 17.64 11.86 4.20
N SER A 5 18.45 12.34 3.24
CA SER A 5 17.95 12.91 1.99
C SER A 5 17.13 11.89 1.18
N THR A 6 16.10 12.35 0.47
CA THR A 6 15.22 11.50 -0.37
C THR A 6 15.98 10.79 -1.50
N ASN A 7 17.14 11.29 -1.90
CA ASN A 7 17.99 10.72 -2.95
C ASN A 7 19.23 9.98 -2.43
N ALA A 8 19.42 9.86 -1.10
CA ALA A 8 20.57 9.16 -0.54
C ALA A 8 20.57 7.64 -0.85
N THR A 9 19.39 7.09 -1.14
CA THR A 9 19.16 5.68 -1.49
C THR A 9 17.99 5.58 -2.46
N ALA A 10 17.77 4.41 -3.06
CA ALA A 10 16.60 4.17 -3.91
C ALA A 10 15.23 4.31 -3.21
N PHE A 11 15.18 4.26 -1.86
CA PHE A 11 13.94 4.47 -1.10
C PHE A 11 13.71 5.97 -0.81
N PRO A 12 12.70 6.61 -1.43
CA PRO A 12 12.58 8.07 -1.44
C PRO A 12 11.68 8.63 -0.33
N HIS A 13 10.93 7.78 0.40
CA HIS A 13 9.91 8.23 1.35
C HIS A 13 10.55 8.67 2.68
N ARG A 14 11.16 9.86 2.68
CA ARG A 14 11.85 10.46 3.85
C ARG A 14 11.04 11.63 4.43
N ALA A 15 11.68 12.78 4.69
CA ALA A 15 11.04 13.98 5.24
C ALA A 15 9.72 14.34 4.52
N GLY A 16 8.71 14.73 5.31
CA GLY A 16 7.36 15.02 4.82
C GLY A 16 6.39 13.83 4.83
N ASN A 17 6.87 12.58 5.06
CA ASN A 17 6.00 11.43 5.34
C ASN A 17 5.88 11.24 6.86
N LEU A 18 4.65 11.16 7.38
CA LEU A 18 4.40 10.98 8.82
C LEU A 18 4.58 9.52 9.26
N PHE A 19 4.02 8.58 8.50
CA PHE A 19 4.08 7.15 8.75
C PHE A 19 3.84 6.38 7.45
N ASN A 20 4.07 5.05 7.49
CA ASN A 20 3.67 4.11 6.45
C ASN A 20 2.50 3.25 6.99
N ILE A 21 1.48 2.97 6.17
CA ILE A 21 0.37 2.09 6.53
C ILE A 21 0.41 0.87 5.63
N GLU A 22 0.35 -0.31 6.22
CA GLU A 22 0.10 -1.57 5.53
C GLU A 22 -1.36 -1.99 5.71
N TYR A 23 -2.03 -2.35 4.63
CA TYR A 23 -3.33 -3.00 4.67
C TYR A 23 -3.12 -4.46 4.35
N ALA A 24 -3.50 -5.35 5.26
CA ALA A 24 -3.35 -6.78 5.09
C ALA A 24 -4.65 -7.50 5.47
N VAL A 25 -4.97 -8.56 4.74
CA VAL A 25 -6.01 -9.52 5.07
C VAL A 25 -5.47 -10.91 4.79
N THR A 26 -5.69 -11.82 5.72
CA THR A 26 -5.27 -13.23 5.64
C THR A 26 -6.43 -14.10 6.07
N TRP A 27 -6.61 -15.25 5.43
CA TRP A 27 -7.72 -16.15 5.71
C TRP A 27 -7.29 -17.61 5.63
N ALA A 28 -8.00 -18.48 6.35
CA ALA A 28 -7.77 -19.93 6.36
C ALA A 28 -8.78 -20.70 5.50
N GLU A 29 -9.90 -20.06 5.13
CA GLU A 29 -10.95 -20.68 4.32
C GLU A 29 -10.44 -20.91 2.89
N PRO A 30 -10.42 -22.16 2.40
CA PRO A 30 -9.90 -22.43 1.06
C PRO A 30 -10.94 -22.13 -0.03
N GLY A 31 -10.45 -21.82 -1.22
CA GLY A 31 -11.22 -21.79 -2.46
C GLY A 31 -11.54 -20.40 -2.98
N ASP A 32 -11.82 -20.33 -4.27
CA ASP A 32 -11.94 -19.08 -5.04
C ASP A 32 -12.98 -18.11 -4.47
N ALA A 33 -14.03 -18.62 -3.82
CA ALA A 33 -15.06 -17.78 -3.21
C ALA A 33 -14.49 -16.95 -2.03
N ALA A 34 -13.71 -17.58 -1.17
CA ALA A 34 -13.03 -16.90 -0.07
C ALA A 34 -12.00 -15.91 -0.62
N ASP A 35 -11.17 -16.35 -1.58
CA ASP A 35 -10.15 -15.50 -2.20
C ASP A 35 -10.76 -14.23 -2.82
N ASN A 36 -11.80 -14.38 -3.64
CA ASN A 36 -12.48 -13.25 -4.26
C ASN A 36 -13.11 -12.30 -3.23
N ASN A 37 -13.67 -12.83 -2.15
CA ASN A 37 -14.28 -12.04 -1.09
C ASN A 37 -13.22 -11.18 -0.37
N TYR A 38 -12.14 -11.79 0.11
CA TYR A 38 -11.10 -11.07 0.85
C TYR A 38 -10.31 -10.09 -0.02
N ILE A 39 -10.03 -10.45 -1.28
CA ILE A 39 -9.45 -9.54 -2.27
C ILE A 39 -10.38 -8.34 -2.52
N THR A 40 -11.70 -8.56 -2.63
CA THR A 40 -12.67 -7.47 -2.78
C THR A 40 -12.67 -6.53 -1.57
N GLN A 41 -12.61 -7.08 -0.35
CA GLN A 41 -12.58 -6.30 0.88
C GLN A 41 -11.34 -5.41 0.99
N ILE A 42 -10.15 -5.96 0.70
CA ILE A 42 -8.91 -5.17 0.80
C ILE A 42 -8.85 -4.07 -0.27
N ARG A 43 -9.33 -4.34 -1.49
CA ARG A 43 -9.46 -3.33 -2.55
C ARG A 43 -10.47 -2.24 -2.19
N ARG A 44 -11.57 -2.58 -1.52
CA ARG A 44 -12.54 -1.61 -1.01
C ARG A 44 -11.94 -0.72 0.07
N LEU A 45 -11.19 -1.28 1.02
CA LEU A 45 -10.47 -0.50 2.03
C LEU A 45 -9.42 0.42 1.39
N HIS A 46 -8.60 -0.10 0.48
CA HIS A 46 -7.61 0.68 -0.26
C HIS A 46 -8.26 1.85 -1.02
N SER A 47 -9.41 1.61 -1.67
CA SER A 47 -10.18 2.63 -2.39
C SER A 47 -10.75 3.69 -1.45
N TYR A 48 -11.30 3.28 -0.30
CA TYR A 48 -11.82 4.19 0.72
C TYR A 48 -10.72 5.13 1.27
N MET A 49 -9.49 4.64 1.40
CA MET A 49 -8.38 5.42 1.95
C MET A 49 -7.80 6.47 1.00
N THR A 50 -8.22 6.49 -0.26
CA THR A 50 -7.69 7.39 -1.32
C THR A 50 -7.58 8.88 -0.93
N PRO A 51 -8.57 9.52 -0.28
CA PRO A 51 -8.49 10.95 0.02
C PRO A 51 -7.58 11.27 1.22
N PHE A 52 -7.16 10.27 1.99
CA PHE A 52 -6.43 10.46 3.26
C PHE A 52 -4.93 10.14 3.15
N VAL A 53 -4.50 9.55 2.06
CA VAL A 53 -3.10 9.14 1.84
C VAL A 53 -2.41 10.04 0.81
N SER A 54 -1.12 9.81 0.58
CA SER A 54 -0.36 10.51 -0.46
C SER A 54 -1.08 10.47 -1.82
N LYS A 55 -0.99 11.54 -2.59
CA LYS A 55 -1.56 11.68 -3.94
C LYS A 55 -0.55 12.32 -4.88
N ASN A 56 -0.68 12.02 -6.17
CA ASN A 56 0.14 12.57 -7.26
C ASN A 56 1.67 12.38 -7.09
N PRO A 57 2.18 11.14 -7.02
CA PRO A 57 1.48 9.85 -7.10
C PRO A 57 1.00 9.33 -5.73
N ARG A 58 0.10 8.35 -5.74
CA ARG A 58 -0.18 7.54 -4.54
C ARG A 58 1.03 6.64 -4.28
N ARG A 59 1.80 6.95 -3.25
CA ARG A 59 3.07 6.29 -2.95
C ARG A 59 2.85 4.86 -2.49
N ALA A 60 3.74 3.97 -2.92
CA ALA A 60 3.80 2.57 -2.51
C ALA A 60 5.22 2.21 -2.04
N PHE A 61 5.37 1.09 -1.35
CA PHE A 61 6.66 0.60 -0.89
C PHE A 61 7.04 -0.67 -1.63
N LEU A 62 8.22 -0.70 -2.27
CA LEU A 62 8.68 -1.81 -3.11
C LEU A 62 8.62 -3.18 -2.42
N ASN A 63 8.93 -3.26 -1.13
CA ASN A 63 8.92 -4.54 -0.38
C ASN A 63 7.51 -5.03 -0.07
N TYR A 64 6.49 -4.18 -0.22
CA TYR A 64 5.07 -4.54 -0.18
C TYR A 64 4.56 -4.61 -1.62
N ARG A 65 4.91 -5.70 -2.28
CA ARG A 65 4.62 -5.89 -3.70
C ARG A 65 3.11 -5.95 -3.91
N ASP A 66 2.61 -4.98 -4.67
CA ASP A 66 1.21 -4.90 -5.08
C ASP A 66 1.13 -5.01 -6.60
N LEU A 67 0.50 -6.07 -7.09
CA LEU A 67 0.31 -6.31 -8.53
C LEU A 67 -0.83 -5.46 -9.12
N ASP A 68 -1.69 -4.86 -8.28
CA ASP A 68 -2.75 -3.96 -8.73
C ASP A 68 -2.19 -2.58 -9.15
N ILE A 69 -0.91 -2.27 -8.87
CA ILE A 69 -0.25 -0.99 -9.19
C ILE A 69 0.28 -0.93 -10.65
N ALA A 70 -0.19 -1.80 -11.55
CA ALA A 70 0.25 -1.84 -12.93
C ALA A 70 -0.91 -1.86 -13.96
N VAL A 71 -1.12 -0.72 -14.62
CA VAL A 71 -1.50 -0.57 -16.05
C VAL A 71 -0.76 0.65 -16.60
#